data_AF-A0A956R8Y2-F1
#
_entry.id   AF-A0A956R8Y2-F1
#
_cell.length_a   1.000
_cell.length_b   1.000
_cell.length_c   1.000
_cell.angle_alpha   90.00
_cell.angle_beta   90.00
_cell.angle_gamma   90.00
#
_symmetry.space_group_name_H-M   'P 1'
#
loop_
_entity.id
_entity.type
_entity.pdbx_description
1 polymer ?
#
loop_
_entity_poly.entity_id
_entity_poly.type
_entity_poly.pdbx_seq_one_letter_code
_entity_poly.pdbx_strand_id
1 'polypeptide(L)'
;MTNPRLKRYFRWEAVPPDEVCLLSEKERILLRGDGICEVMPLLDGDRSVEQILVELSARVPPARVFSVLDELRREGHLADGPTPAGAEETAFWEFMGVAAQEARLRLGQRTVAVAGQGGIDPGPLVDMLASMGIDAVRGQAGEATPSLQVVVVDDYLRPELAALNRSSLATGCPVLLVKPVGIEPWVGPLFIPDQTGCWACLAHRLRGHRR
;
A
#
# COMPACT_ATOMS: atom_id res chain seq x y z
N MET A 1 8.16 0.62 21.76
CA MET A 1 8.69 1.67 20.87
C MET A 1 9.95 2.18 21.51
N THR A 2 11.08 1.95 20.86
CA THR A 2 12.41 2.27 21.38
C THR A 2 12.91 3.58 20.80
N ASN A 3 12.77 3.75 19.49
CA ASN A 3 13.24 4.92 18.74
C ASN A 3 12.06 5.53 17.96
N PRO A 4 11.30 6.46 18.57
CA PRO A 4 10.08 6.97 17.97
C PRO A 4 10.36 7.82 16.74
N ARG A 5 9.53 7.62 15.71
CA ARG A 5 9.53 8.44 14.48
C ARG A 5 8.11 8.87 14.13
N LEU A 6 7.93 10.09 13.64
CA LEU A 6 6.66 10.45 12.99
C LEU A 6 6.48 9.63 11.70
N LYS A 7 5.33 8.98 11.52
CA LYS A 7 5.04 8.22 10.29
C LYS A 7 5.25 9.08 9.05
N ARG A 8 5.86 8.49 8.02
CA ARG A 8 6.50 9.21 6.91
C ARG A 8 5.51 9.97 6.02
N TYR A 9 4.25 9.52 5.99
CA TYR A 9 3.17 10.17 5.25
C TYR A 9 2.65 11.45 5.92
N PHE A 10 3.08 11.75 7.14
CA PHE A 10 2.84 13.04 7.76
C PHE A 10 4.01 13.99 7.52
N ARG A 11 3.68 15.20 7.11
CA ARG A 11 4.49 16.39 7.34
C ARG A 11 3.95 17.09 8.58
N TRP A 12 4.79 17.77 9.33
CA TRP A 12 4.33 18.57 10.46
C TRP A 12 4.78 20.03 10.33
N GLU A 13 3.98 20.95 10.85
CA GLU A 13 4.31 22.37 10.97
C GLU A 13 4.00 22.84 12.38
N ALA A 14 4.91 23.60 12.99
CA ALA A 14 4.64 24.26 14.26
C ALA A 14 3.65 25.42 14.06
N VAL A 15 2.69 25.52 14.94
CA VAL A 15 1.77 26.65 15.08
C VAL A 15 1.98 27.21 16.48
N PRO A 16 2.92 28.17 16.66
CA PRO A 16 3.30 28.65 17.98
C PRO A 16 2.12 29.25 18.76
N PRO A 17 2.12 29.18 20.10
CA PRO A 17 3.24 28.70 20.92
C PRO A 17 3.30 27.17 21.10
N ASP A 18 2.16 26.49 21.28
CA ASP A 18 2.10 25.11 21.78
C ASP A 18 1.22 24.17 20.92
N GLU A 19 1.16 24.44 19.61
CA GLU A 19 0.38 23.64 18.68
C GLU A 19 1.26 23.11 17.53
N VAL A 20 0.94 21.91 17.06
CA VAL A 20 1.53 21.31 15.86
C VAL A 20 0.41 20.84 14.95
N CYS A 21 0.53 21.15 13.66
CA CYS A 21 -0.35 20.59 12.64
C CYS A 21 0.35 19.44 11.92
N LEU A 22 -0.22 18.23 12.01
CA LEU A 22 0.14 17.10 11.16
C LEU A 22 -0.67 17.17 9.86
N LEU A 23 0.01 17.03 8.73
CA LEU A 23 -0.51 17.19 7.39
C LEU A 23 -0.23 15.93 6.57
N SER A 24 -1.27 15.34 6.01
CA SER A 24 -1.18 14.31 4.97
C SER A 24 -2.09 14.68 3.79
N GLU A 25 -2.13 13.86 2.74
CA GLU A 25 -3.04 14.09 1.62
C GLU A 25 -4.51 13.96 2.01
N LYS A 26 -4.85 13.18 3.05
CA LYS A 26 -6.23 12.94 3.47
C LYS A 26 -6.61 13.62 4.78
N GLU A 27 -5.64 13.98 5.60
CA GLU A 27 -5.88 14.39 6.98
C GLU A 27 -5.10 15.65 7.35
N ARG A 28 -5.72 16.47 8.18
CA ARG A 28 -5.08 17.60 8.88
C ARG A 28 -5.45 17.49 10.34
N ILE A 29 -4.47 17.26 11.19
CA ILE A 29 -4.66 17.02 12.62
C ILE A 29 -3.97 18.14 13.37
N LEU A 30 -4.70 18.86 14.21
CA LEU A 30 -4.15 19.89 15.07
C LEU A 30 -3.94 19.29 16.47
N LEU A 31 -2.70 19.13 16.85
CA LEU A 31 -2.30 18.67 18.17
C LEU A 31 -1.97 19.88 19.04
N ARG A 32 -2.47 19.87 20.27
CA ARG A 32 -2.29 20.98 21.22
C ARG A 32 -1.68 20.45 22.50
N GLY A 33 -0.63 21.09 22.98
CA GLY A 33 -0.12 20.80 24.30
C GLY A 33 1.32 21.21 24.54
N ASP A 34 1.58 21.60 25.78
CA ASP A 34 2.90 22.04 26.23
C ASP A 34 3.99 21.02 25.87
N GLY A 35 5.08 21.50 25.27
CA GLY A 35 6.23 20.67 24.91
C GLY A 35 6.10 19.91 23.59
N ILE A 36 4.96 19.95 22.89
CA ILE A 36 4.80 19.23 21.62
C ILE A 36 5.72 19.79 20.53
N CYS A 37 5.87 21.12 20.47
CA CYS A 37 6.76 21.80 19.54
C CYS A 37 8.24 21.40 19.74
N GLU A 38 8.63 21.12 20.98
CA GLU A 38 9.97 20.64 21.36
C GLU A 38 10.18 19.16 21.04
N VAL A 39 9.16 18.33 21.23
CA VAL A 39 9.26 16.89 21.00
C VAL A 39 9.30 16.58 19.51
N MET A 40 8.49 17.26 18.69
CA MET A 40 8.33 16.93 17.27
C MET A 40 9.62 16.87 16.44
N PRO A 41 10.58 17.81 16.56
CA PRO A 41 11.85 17.75 15.85
C PRO A 41 12.70 16.51 16.15
N LEU A 42 12.49 15.86 17.30
CA LEU A 42 13.28 14.72 17.76
C LEU A 42 12.66 13.37 17.39
N LEU A 43 11.48 13.36 16.73
CA LEU A 43 10.79 12.15 16.28
C LEU A 43 11.30 11.69 14.90
N ASP A 44 12.60 11.45 14.80
CA ASP A 44 13.28 11.05 13.56
C ASP A 44 13.50 9.54 13.43
N GLY A 45 13.33 8.78 14.52
CA GLY A 45 13.58 7.34 14.57
C GLY A 45 15.04 6.96 14.82
N ASP A 46 15.95 7.93 14.89
CA ASP A 46 17.36 7.69 15.21
C ASP A 46 17.60 7.77 16.71
N ARG A 47 16.86 8.64 17.41
CA ARG A 47 16.94 8.80 18.86
C ARG A 47 16.06 7.81 19.60
N SER A 48 16.57 7.26 20.70
CA SER A 48 15.76 6.51 21.66
C SER A 48 14.91 7.44 22.52
N VAL A 49 13.85 6.91 23.13
CA VAL A 49 13.01 7.66 24.11
C VAL A 49 13.87 8.26 25.23
N GLU A 50 14.87 7.53 25.72
CA GLU A 50 15.78 7.99 26.77
C GLU A 50 16.64 9.17 26.30
N GLN A 51 17.14 9.12 25.06
CA GLN A 51 17.91 10.22 24.47
C GLN A 51 17.07 11.48 24.32
N ILE A 52 15.81 11.34 23.88
CA ILE A 52 14.85 12.46 23.77
C ILE A 52 14.61 13.10 25.14
N LEU A 53 14.42 12.30 26.19
CA LEU A 53 14.22 12.79 27.56
C LEU A 53 15.42 13.57 28.09
N VAL A 54 16.64 13.07 27.84
CA VAL A 54 17.87 13.75 28.23
C VAL A 54 18.02 15.08 27.49
N GLU A 55 17.80 15.08 26.17
CA GLU A 55 17.94 16.27 25.31
C GLU A 55 16.95 17.39 25.68
N LEU A 56 15.73 17.02 26.08
CA LEU A 56 14.69 17.99 26.46
C LEU A 56 14.64 18.35 27.94
N SER A 57 15.44 17.70 28.79
CA SER A 57 15.36 17.80 30.27
C SER A 57 15.40 19.24 30.82
N ALA A 58 16.09 20.16 30.16
CA ALA A 58 16.20 21.56 30.57
C ALA A 58 14.98 22.44 30.16
N ARG A 59 14.15 21.96 29.23
CA ARG A 59 13.06 22.73 28.60
C ARG A 59 11.68 22.15 28.85
N VAL A 60 11.57 20.82 28.91
CA VAL A 60 10.29 20.11 29.02
C VAL A 60 10.38 19.08 30.16
N PRO A 61 9.44 19.08 31.11
CA PRO A 61 9.40 18.06 32.16
C PRO A 61 9.30 16.63 31.58
N PRO A 62 10.02 15.64 32.12
CA PRO A 62 9.99 14.26 31.62
C PRO A 62 8.59 13.67 31.47
N ALA A 63 7.71 13.90 32.47
CA ALA A 63 6.33 13.44 32.44
C ALA A 63 5.54 13.98 31.23
N ARG A 64 5.89 15.19 30.76
CA ARG A 64 5.24 15.80 29.62
C ARG A 64 5.73 15.22 28.30
N VAL A 65 7.03 14.99 28.16
CA VAL A 65 7.61 14.25 27.02
C VAL A 65 6.96 12.88 26.88
N PHE A 66 6.84 12.13 27.98
CA PHE A 66 6.15 10.84 27.98
C PHE A 66 4.69 10.93 27.55
N SER A 67 3.96 11.94 28.03
CA SER A 67 2.56 12.14 27.68
C SER A 67 2.38 12.37 26.17
N VAL A 68 3.21 13.23 25.57
CA VAL A 68 3.17 13.51 24.12
C VAL A 68 3.48 12.26 23.31
N LEU A 69 4.53 11.52 23.67
CA LEU A 69 4.89 10.28 22.98
C LEU A 69 3.80 9.21 23.10
N ASP A 70 3.16 9.08 24.26
CA ASP A 70 2.09 8.11 24.47
C ASP A 70 0.82 8.46 23.68
N GLU A 71 0.44 9.74 23.65
CA GLU A 71 -0.70 10.24 22.87
C GLU A 71 -0.51 9.96 21.37
N LEU A 72 0.62 10.41 20.80
CA LEU A 72 0.97 10.18 19.39
C LEU A 72 1.04 8.68 19.05
N ARG A 73 1.53 7.85 19.97
CA ARG A 73 1.59 6.39 19.79
C ARG A 73 0.20 5.78 19.80
N ARG A 74 -0.65 6.15 20.76
CA ARG A 74 -2.02 5.63 20.92
C ARG A 74 -2.90 5.98 19.73
N GLU A 75 -2.70 7.18 19.17
CA GLU A 75 -3.39 7.64 17.95
C GLU A 75 -2.78 7.09 16.66
N GLY A 76 -1.67 6.33 16.76
CA GLY A 76 -1.06 5.66 15.64
C GLY A 76 -0.31 6.61 14.70
N HIS A 77 0.17 7.76 15.19
CA HIS A 77 0.96 8.72 14.42
C HIS A 77 2.45 8.39 14.38
N LEU A 78 2.91 7.45 15.22
CA LEU A 78 4.32 7.06 15.33
C LEU A 78 4.61 5.70 14.70
N ALA A 79 5.86 5.56 14.25
CA ALA A 79 6.54 4.32 13.91
C ALA A 79 7.78 4.14 14.81
N ASP A 80 8.38 2.96 14.79
CA ASP A 80 9.57 2.63 15.60
C ASP A 80 10.79 2.38 14.69
N GLY A 81 11.92 2.97 15.05
CA GLY A 81 13.17 2.89 14.31
C GLY A 81 13.32 3.91 13.17
N PRO A 82 14.52 3.95 12.57
CA PRO A 82 14.81 4.85 11.46
C PRO A 82 13.91 4.54 10.26
N THR A 83 13.72 5.53 9.38
CA THR A 83 13.01 5.29 8.12
C THR A 83 13.81 4.30 7.28
N PRO A 84 13.23 3.16 6.86
CA PRO A 84 13.89 2.26 5.93
C PRO A 84 14.24 2.98 4.62
N ALA A 85 15.20 2.44 3.85
CA ALA A 85 15.47 2.93 2.50
C ALA A 85 14.16 2.95 1.66
N GLY A 86 13.95 3.98 0.85
CA GLY A 86 12.69 4.21 0.12
C GLY A 86 11.66 4.96 0.97
N ALA A 87 11.80 6.28 1.05
CA ALA A 87 10.95 7.14 1.87
C ALA A 87 9.50 7.16 1.37
N GLU A 88 9.31 7.21 0.05
CA GLU A 88 8.02 7.24 -0.62
C GLU A 88 7.27 5.93 -0.41
N GLU A 89 7.95 4.80 -0.57
CA GLU A 89 7.38 3.48 -0.32
C GLU A 89 6.99 3.31 1.16
N THR A 90 7.83 3.78 2.08
CA THR A 90 7.53 3.75 3.52
C THR A 90 6.29 4.59 3.83
N ALA A 91 6.18 5.79 3.26
CA ALA A 91 4.99 6.63 3.43
C ALA A 91 3.73 5.93 2.93
N PHE A 92 3.78 5.30 1.75
CA PHE A 92 2.65 4.57 1.19
C PHE A 92 2.18 3.43 2.10
N TRP A 93 3.08 2.56 2.55
CA TRP A 93 2.70 1.42 3.38
C TRP A 93 2.22 1.85 4.77
N GLU A 94 2.89 2.81 5.40
CA GLU A 94 2.48 3.32 6.71
C GLU A 94 1.10 3.98 6.65
N PHE A 95 0.80 4.68 5.55
CA PHE A 95 -0.51 5.25 5.29
C PHE A 95 -1.58 4.15 5.15
N MET A 96 -1.23 3.03 4.51
CA MET A 96 -2.09 1.84 4.41
C MET A 96 -2.16 1.02 5.72
N GLY A 97 -1.47 1.43 6.78
CA GLY A 97 -1.45 0.72 8.06
C GLY A 97 -0.57 -0.54 8.07
N VAL A 98 0.35 -0.66 7.11
CA VAL A 98 1.27 -1.80 6.97
C VAL A 98 2.70 -1.33 7.19
N ALA A 99 3.51 -2.09 7.93
CA ALA A 99 4.93 -1.80 8.04
C ALA A 99 5.61 -2.04 6.68
N ALA A 100 6.39 -1.07 6.18
CA ALA A 100 7.03 -1.15 4.87
C ALA A 100 7.90 -2.42 4.70
N GLN A 101 8.62 -2.82 5.76
CA GLN A 101 9.43 -4.04 5.76
C GLN A 101 8.56 -5.30 5.59
N GLU A 102 7.40 -5.35 6.25
CA GLU A 102 6.46 -6.46 6.13
C GLU A 102 5.86 -6.52 4.73
N ALA A 103 5.51 -5.36 4.15
CA ALA A 103 5.03 -5.28 2.79
C ALA A 103 6.05 -5.84 1.79
N ARG A 104 7.33 -5.42 1.88
CA ARG A 104 8.41 -5.93 1.02
C ARG A 104 8.60 -7.44 1.15
N LEU A 105 8.62 -7.96 2.38
CA LEU A 105 8.73 -9.39 2.63
C LEU A 105 7.58 -10.16 1.97
N ARG A 106 6.35 -9.68 2.13
CA ARG A 106 5.16 -10.31 1.52
C ARG A 106 5.20 -10.23 0.01
N LEU A 107 5.57 -9.09 -0.58
CA LEU A 107 5.65 -8.93 -2.04
C LEU A 107 6.73 -9.82 -2.65
N GLY A 108 7.90 -9.92 -2.01
CA GLY A 108 8.99 -10.79 -2.45
C GLY A 108 8.70 -12.30 -2.37
N GLN A 109 7.65 -12.70 -1.65
CA GLN A 109 7.20 -14.10 -1.55
C GLN A 109 6.07 -14.44 -2.52
N ARG A 110 5.63 -13.49 -3.37
CA ARG A 110 4.43 -13.63 -4.21
C ARG A 110 4.80 -13.44 -5.67
N THR A 111 4.52 -14.46 -6.47
CA THR A 111 4.66 -14.39 -7.93
C THR A 111 3.34 -13.97 -8.58
N VAL A 112 3.40 -13.03 -9.51
CA VAL A 112 2.29 -12.54 -10.33
C VAL A 112 2.53 -12.93 -11.79
N ALA A 113 1.63 -13.73 -12.36
CA ALA A 113 1.67 -14.03 -13.80
C ALA A 113 0.87 -12.99 -14.58
N VAL A 114 1.45 -12.42 -15.64
CA VAL A 114 0.79 -11.39 -16.45
C VAL A 114 0.66 -11.86 -17.89
N ALA A 115 -0.58 -11.96 -18.37
CA ALA A 115 -0.89 -12.38 -19.73
C ALA A 115 -1.66 -11.29 -20.49
N GLY A 116 -1.31 -11.10 -21.76
CA GLY A 116 -2.09 -10.29 -22.70
C GLY A 116 -3.11 -11.13 -23.47
N GLN A 117 -4.28 -10.57 -23.75
CA GLN A 117 -5.27 -11.10 -24.69
C GLN A 117 -5.69 -10.00 -25.68
N GLY A 118 -6.20 -10.39 -26.84
CA GLY A 118 -6.60 -9.43 -27.88
C GLY A 118 -5.42 -8.69 -28.52
N GLY A 119 -4.21 -9.27 -28.49
CA GLY A 119 -3.02 -8.67 -29.10
C GLY A 119 -2.33 -7.59 -28.26
N ILE A 120 -2.76 -7.39 -27.01
CA ILE A 120 -2.10 -6.45 -26.10
C ILE A 120 -0.82 -7.07 -25.54
N ASP A 121 0.30 -6.32 -25.60
CA ASP A 121 1.55 -6.70 -24.95
C ASP A 121 1.47 -6.47 -23.43
N PRO A 122 1.60 -7.51 -22.58
CA PRO A 122 1.64 -7.35 -21.13
C PRO A 122 2.97 -6.81 -20.60
N GLY A 123 3.99 -6.70 -21.45
CA GLY A 123 5.36 -6.35 -21.07
C GLY A 123 5.51 -5.12 -20.18
N PRO A 124 4.93 -3.96 -20.54
CA PRO A 124 5.04 -2.75 -19.72
C PRO A 124 4.48 -2.93 -18.30
N LEU A 125 3.45 -3.75 -18.13
CA LEU A 125 2.88 -4.04 -16.80
C LEU A 125 3.79 -4.96 -15.99
N VAL A 126 4.44 -5.94 -16.63
CA VAL A 126 5.45 -6.78 -15.97
C VAL A 126 6.62 -5.94 -15.48
N ASP A 127 7.16 -5.08 -16.33
CA ASP A 127 8.31 -4.24 -15.99
C ASP A 127 7.95 -3.26 -14.85
N MET A 128 6.73 -2.70 -14.88
CA MET A 128 6.22 -1.85 -13.79
C MET A 128 6.12 -2.60 -12.46
N LEU A 129 5.51 -3.80 -12.44
CA LEU A 129 5.41 -4.62 -11.23
C LEU A 129 6.79 -4.99 -10.67
N ALA A 130 7.73 -5.38 -11.55
CA ALA A 130 9.10 -5.68 -11.17
C ALA A 130 9.81 -4.48 -10.53
N SER A 131 9.63 -3.28 -11.08
CA SER A 131 10.17 -2.04 -10.49
C SER A 131 9.60 -1.71 -9.10
N MET A 132 8.45 -2.28 -8.76
CA MET A 132 7.81 -2.16 -7.43
C MET A 132 8.20 -3.31 -6.48
N GLY A 133 9.16 -4.16 -6.86
CA GLY A 133 9.62 -5.28 -6.04
C GLY A 133 8.69 -6.49 -6.04
N ILE A 134 7.79 -6.59 -7.03
CA ILE A 134 6.88 -7.74 -7.22
C ILE A 134 7.50 -8.69 -8.24
N ASP A 135 7.60 -9.98 -7.89
CA ASP A 135 8.04 -11.01 -8.83
C ASP A 135 6.96 -11.22 -9.90
N ALA A 136 7.13 -10.58 -11.06
CA ALA A 136 6.18 -10.61 -12.17
C ALA A 136 6.76 -11.38 -13.36
N VAL A 137 6.01 -12.36 -13.86
CA VAL A 137 6.41 -13.19 -15.00
C VAL A 137 5.41 -13.03 -16.16
N ARG A 138 5.93 -12.97 -17.39
CA ARG A 138 5.09 -12.96 -18.59
C ARG A 138 4.51 -14.36 -18.83
N GLY A 139 3.22 -14.43 -19.15
CA GLY A 139 2.53 -15.65 -19.54
C GLY A 139 1.36 -16.02 -18.64
N GLN A 140 0.77 -17.18 -18.91
CA GLN A 140 -0.22 -17.78 -18.01
C GLN A 140 0.49 -18.60 -16.92
N ALA A 141 -0.25 -18.98 -15.87
CA ALA A 141 0.23 -19.90 -14.84
C ALA A 141 0.91 -21.11 -15.50
N GLY A 142 2.19 -21.31 -15.19
CA GLY A 142 2.97 -22.48 -15.63
C GLY A 142 2.68 -23.70 -14.74
N GLU A 143 3.68 -24.55 -14.52
CA GLU A 143 3.57 -25.71 -13.62
C GLU A 143 3.31 -25.31 -12.15
N ALA A 144 3.84 -24.15 -11.72
CA ALA A 144 3.53 -23.56 -10.43
C ALA A 144 2.37 -22.56 -10.55
N THR A 145 1.36 -22.70 -9.69
CA THR A 145 0.24 -21.76 -9.63
C THR A 145 0.69 -20.44 -9.01
N PRO A 146 0.58 -19.30 -9.73
CA PRO A 146 0.96 -17.99 -9.20
C PRO A 146 0.01 -17.55 -8.09
N SER A 147 0.45 -16.60 -7.27
CA SER A 147 -0.39 -16.00 -6.23
C SER A 147 -1.54 -15.15 -6.80
N LEU A 148 -1.34 -14.60 -8.00
CA LEU A 148 -2.31 -13.82 -8.74
C LEU A 148 -2.00 -13.91 -10.24
N GLN A 149 -3.03 -14.04 -11.06
CA GLN A 149 -2.92 -13.84 -12.50
C GLN A 149 -3.53 -12.49 -12.89
N VAL A 150 -2.77 -11.64 -13.58
CA VAL A 150 -3.25 -10.39 -14.16
C VAL A 150 -3.42 -10.58 -15.66
N VAL A 151 -4.60 -10.26 -16.17
CA VAL A 151 -4.93 -10.44 -17.59
C VAL A 151 -5.24 -9.09 -18.20
N VAL A 152 -4.35 -8.67 -19.09
CA VAL A 152 -4.49 -7.43 -19.84
C VAL A 152 -5.29 -7.72 -21.11
N VAL A 153 -6.38 -7.00 -21.30
CA VAL A 153 -7.30 -7.18 -22.43
C VAL A 153 -7.65 -5.85 -23.05
N ASP A 154 -8.17 -5.86 -24.27
CA ASP A 154 -8.79 -4.69 -24.90
C ASP A 154 -10.32 -4.70 -24.79
N ASP A 155 -10.92 -5.84 -24.48
CA ASP A 155 -12.36 -6.02 -24.29
C ASP A 155 -12.65 -7.13 -23.26
N TYR A 156 -13.59 -6.88 -22.33
CA TYR A 156 -13.92 -7.83 -21.25
C TYR A 156 -14.78 -9.03 -21.70
N LEU A 157 -15.27 -9.04 -22.95
CA LEU A 157 -16.03 -10.14 -23.55
C LEU A 157 -15.19 -11.02 -24.50
N ARG A 158 -13.87 -10.87 -24.50
CA ARG A 158 -12.94 -11.73 -25.24
C ARG A 158 -13.24 -13.22 -24.97
N PRO A 159 -13.44 -14.06 -26.00
CA PRO A 159 -13.82 -15.46 -25.82
C PRO A 159 -12.74 -16.28 -25.08
N GLU A 160 -11.48 -15.88 -25.19
CA GLU A 160 -10.33 -16.49 -24.52
C GLU A 160 -10.47 -16.47 -22.98
N LEU A 161 -11.18 -15.46 -22.44
CA LEU A 161 -11.45 -15.34 -21.01
C LEU A 161 -12.34 -16.45 -20.47
N ALA A 162 -13.12 -17.14 -21.31
CA ALA A 162 -13.91 -18.28 -20.88
C ALA A 162 -13.03 -19.46 -20.44
N ALA A 163 -11.93 -19.72 -21.16
CA ALA A 163 -10.98 -20.76 -20.81
C ALA A 163 -10.20 -20.39 -19.53
N LEU A 164 -9.78 -19.14 -19.44
CA LEU A 164 -9.08 -18.61 -18.27
C LEU A 164 -9.95 -18.68 -17.00
N ASN A 165 -11.24 -18.34 -17.12
CA ASN A 165 -12.20 -18.46 -16.03
C ASN A 165 -12.34 -19.92 -15.54
N ARG A 166 -12.41 -20.89 -16.45
CA ARG A 166 -12.47 -22.31 -16.06
C ARG A 166 -11.20 -22.75 -15.32
N SER A 167 -10.03 -22.31 -15.80
CA SER A 167 -8.74 -22.60 -15.15
C SER A 167 -8.65 -22.00 -13.75
N SER A 168 -9.04 -20.73 -13.59
CA SER A 168 -9.07 -20.04 -12.29
C SER A 168 -9.97 -20.75 -11.30
N LEU A 169 -11.19 -21.15 -11.71
CA LEU A 169 -12.10 -21.90 -10.85
C LEU A 169 -11.56 -23.29 -10.48
N ALA A 170 -10.86 -23.96 -11.39
CA ALA A 170 -10.32 -25.31 -11.13
C ALA A 170 -9.07 -25.28 -10.24
N THR A 171 -8.24 -24.24 -10.34
CA THR A 171 -6.96 -24.12 -9.64
C THR A 171 -7.04 -23.29 -8.36
N GLY A 172 -8.14 -22.57 -8.15
CA GLY A 172 -8.26 -21.59 -7.06
C GLY A 172 -7.42 -20.32 -7.28
N CYS A 173 -6.77 -20.17 -8.44
CA CYS A 173 -5.90 -19.02 -8.73
C CYS A 173 -6.73 -17.74 -8.94
N PRO A 174 -6.52 -16.66 -8.15
CA PRO A 174 -7.19 -15.39 -8.37
C PRO A 174 -6.80 -14.73 -9.70
N VAL A 175 -7.75 -14.03 -10.32
CA VAL A 175 -7.56 -13.35 -11.62
C VAL A 175 -7.99 -11.89 -11.55
N LEU A 176 -7.09 -10.96 -11.87
CA LEU A 176 -7.41 -9.55 -12.05
C LEU A 176 -7.52 -9.20 -13.55
N LEU A 177 -8.65 -8.64 -13.99
CA LEU A 177 -8.75 -8.07 -15.34
C LEU A 177 -8.29 -6.61 -15.38
N VAL A 178 -7.59 -6.26 -16.46
CA VAL A 178 -7.16 -4.88 -16.73
C VAL A 178 -7.38 -4.56 -18.20
N LYS A 179 -8.09 -3.48 -18.50
CA LYS A 179 -8.22 -2.91 -19.86
C LYS A 179 -7.53 -1.54 -19.86
N PRO A 180 -6.24 -1.46 -20.18
CA PRO A 180 -5.50 -0.20 -20.13
C PRO A 180 -5.71 0.68 -21.38
N VAL A 181 -6.42 0.17 -22.38
CA VAL A 181 -6.64 0.83 -23.69
C VAL A 181 -8.02 1.45 -23.82
N GLY A 182 -8.13 2.40 -24.76
CA GLY A 182 -9.34 3.18 -25.01
C GLY A 182 -9.41 4.45 -24.15
N ILE A 183 -10.46 5.25 -24.36
CA ILE A 183 -10.67 6.50 -23.60
C ILE A 183 -11.04 6.26 -22.12
N GLU A 184 -11.57 5.07 -21.83
CA GLU A 184 -11.94 4.64 -20.49
C GLU A 184 -11.15 3.36 -20.12
N PRO A 185 -10.07 3.48 -19.33
CA PRO A 185 -9.34 2.33 -18.83
C PRO A 185 -10.08 1.69 -17.65
N TRP A 186 -10.10 0.35 -17.59
CA TRP A 186 -10.77 -0.41 -16.54
C TRP A 186 -9.77 -1.25 -15.75
N VAL A 187 -9.86 -1.21 -14.42
CA VAL A 187 -9.11 -2.07 -13.51
C VAL A 187 -10.09 -2.85 -12.65
N GLY A 188 -9.97 -4.16 -12.66
CA GLY A 188 -10.87 -5.06 -11.98
C GLY A 188 -12.01 -5.56 -12.86
N PRO A 189 -12.81 -6.52 -12.36
CA PRO A 189 -12.75 -7.04 -11.00
C PRO A 189 -11.54 -7.94 -10.77
N LEU A 190 -11.18 -8.09 -9.49
CA LEU A 190 -10.39 -9.21 -9.00
C LEU A 190 -11.36 -10.37 -8.74
N PHE A 191 -11.26 -11.41 -9.55
CA PHE A 191 -11.98 -12.66 -9.38
C PHE A 191 -11.24 -13.56 -8.40
N ILE A 192 -11.89 -13.90 -7.28
CA ILE A 192 -11.39 -14.83 -6.28
C ILE A 192 -12.36 -16.01 -6.24
N PRO A 193 -11.94 -17.22 -6.66
CA PRO A 193 -12.77 -18.42 -6.60
C PRO A 193 -13.40 -18.60 -5.22
N ASP A 194 -14.68 -19.00 -5.19
CA ASP A 194 -15.51 -19.20 -4.00
C ASP A 194 -15.73 -17.97 -3.09
N GLN A 195 -15.26 -16.78 -3.48
CA GLN A 195 -15.44 -15.53 -2.71
C GLN A 195 -16.12 -14.41 -3.51
N THR A 196 -15.83 -14.29 -4.81
CA THR A 196 -16.45 -13.29 -5.70
C THR A 196 -17.26 -13.94 -6.81
N GLY A 197 -18.01 -13.14 -7.59
CA GLY A 197 -18.54 -13.61 -8.88
C GLY A 197 -17.39 -14.00 -9.83
N CYS A 198 -17.65 -14.88 -10.79
CA CYS A 198 -16.65 -15.28 -11.80
C CYS A 198 -16.80 -14.44 -13.09
N TRP A 199 -15.88 -14.62 -14.05
CA TRP A 199 -15.97 -13.89 -15.31
C TRP A 199 -17.28 -14.17 -16.06
N ALA A 200 -17.83 -15.38 -15.98
CA ALA A 200 -19.11 -15.69 -16.62
C ALA A 200 -20.27 -14.87 -16.04
N CYS A 201 -20.25 -14.59 -14.73
CA CYS A 201 -21.22 -13.70 -14.09
C CYS A 201 -21.12 -12.27 -14.64
N LEU A 202 -19.90 -11.74 -14.76
CA LEU A 202 -19.64 -10.42 -15.35
C LEU A 202 -20.05 -10.37 -16.83
N ALA A 203 -19.62 -11.35 -17.62
CA ALA A 203 -19.89 -11.43 -19.04
C ALA A 203 -21.39 -11.52 -19.35
N HIS A 204 -22.17 -12.21 -18.50
CA HIS A 204 -23.62 -12.25 -18.62
C HIS A 204 -24.22 -10.84 -18.53
N ARG A 205 -23.81 -10.03 -17.55
CA ARG A 205 -24.28 -8.64 -17.39
C ARG A 205 -23.81 -7.75 -18.53
N LEU A 206 -22.52 -7.79 -18.88
CA LEU A 206 -21.95 -6.95 -19.94
C LEU A 206 -22.60 -7.20 -21.31
N ARG A 207 -22.92 -8.45 -21.66
CA ARG A 207 -23.64 -8.77 -22.90
C ARG A 207 -25.04 -8.17 -22.94
N GLY A 208 -25.70 -8.05 -21.78
CA GLY A 208 -27.00 -7.39 -21.67
C GLY A 208 -26.94 -5.89 -21.94
N HIS A 209 -25.84 -5.22 -21.55
CA HIS A 209 -25.64 -3.78 -21.74
C HIS A 209 -25.14 -3.37 -23.12
N ARG A 210 -24.78 -4.32 -24.00
CA ARG A 210 -24.38 -4.06 -25.39
C ARG A 210 -25.54 -4.09 -26.39
N ARG A 211 -26.77 -4.24 -25.90
CA ARG A 211 -27.99 -4.28 -26.72
C ARG A 211 -28.69 -2.93 -26.73
#